data_AF-A0A922ZW17-F1
#
_entry.id   AF-A0A922ZW17-F1
#
_cell.length_a   1.000
_cell.length_b   1.000
_cell.length_c   1.000
_cell.angle_alpha   90.00
_cell.angle_beta   90.00
_cell.angle_gamma   90.00
#
_symmetry.space_group_name_H-M   'P 1'
#
loop_
_entity.id
_entity.type
_entity.pdbx_description
1 polymer ?
#
loop_
_entity_poly.entity_id
_entity_poly.type
_entity_poly.pdbx_seq_one_letter_code
_entity_poly.pdbx_strand_id
1 'polypeptide(L)'
;MEDTQRSLNVIVLVILLAAQSLFIVGATAFLVIELLLAEAEFPPTAIALTVLVLLAAVWLIAMTIGVYRGRAWTRGSVLTYQFLQLAIGVGSVQGFIPRPDIGWWVIATAVLGIVLILSTPVTRYLDRRD
;
A
#
# COMPACT_ATOMS: atom_id res chain seq x y z
N MET A 1 14.69 -28.98 15.69
CA MET A 1 15.13 -27.57 15.75
C MET A 1 14.50 -26.81 14.58
N GLU A 2 13.18 -26.87 14.45
CA GLU A 2 12.40 -26.12 13.45
C GLU A 2 11.85 -24.84 14.11
N ASP A 3 12.73 -24.17 14.85
CA ASP A 3 12.43 -22.90 15.48
C ASP A 3 12.87 -21.77 14.53
N THR A 4 11.95 -20.82 14.28
CA THR A 4 12.27 -19.43 13.90
C THR A 4 12.45 -19.06 12.42
N GLN A 5 11.77 -19.68 11.45
CA GLN A 5 11.67 -19.05 10.12
C GLN A 5 10.30 -18.41 9.90
N ARG A 6 10.26 -17.07 9.96
CA ARG A 6 9.21 -16.30 9.26
C ARG A 6 9.20 -16.82 7.82
N SER A 7 8.10 -17.46 7.41
CA SER A 7 8.00 -18.01 6.06
C SER A 7 8.37 -16.93 5.03
N LEU A 8 9.05 -17.32 3.96
CA LEU A 8 9.52 -16.39 2.93
C LEU A 8 8.39 -15.44 2.46
N ASN A 9 7.17 -15.96 2.33
CA ASN A 9 5.99 -15.19 1.93
C ASN A 9 5.66 -14.02 2.87
N VAL A 10 5.84 -14.19 4.18
CA VAL A 10 5.64 -13.11 5.15
C VAL A 10 6.68 -12.01 4.96
N ILE A 11 7.94 -12.41 4.75
CA ILE A 11 9.04 -11.44 4.50
C ILE A 11 8.78 -10.68 3.20
N VAL A 12 8.45 -11.39 2.13
CA VAL A 12 8.13 -10.78 0.82
C VAL A 12 6.96 -9.81 0.94
N LEU A 13 5.89 -10.18 1.66
CA LEU A 13 4.75 -9.29 1.89
C LEU A 13 5.16 -8.03 2.67
N VAL A 14 5.95 -8.17 3.72
CA VAL A 14 6.43 -7.03 4.50
C VAL A 14 7.28 -6.10 3.65
N ILE A 15 8.20 -6.64 2.84
CA ILE A 15 9.05 -5.85 1.93
C ILE A 15 8.18 -5.12 0.90
N LEU A 16 7.19 -5.80 0.32
CA LEU A 16 6.26 -5.20 -0.63
C LEU A 16 5.49 -4.03 0.00
N LEU A 17 4.89 -4.23 1.17
CA LEU A 17 4.14 -3.19 1.88
C LEU A 17 5.05 -2.04 2.34
N ALA A 18 6.28 -2.33 2.76
CA ALA A 18 7.27 -1.30 3.11
C ALA A 18 7.67 -0.46 1.90
N ALA A 19 7.88 -1.08 0.73
CA ALA A 19 8.16 -0.38 -0.51
C ALA A 19 6.98 0.50 -0.95
N GLN A 20 5.74 -0.02 -0.85
CA GLN A 20 4.52 0.75 -1.11
C GLN A 20 4.39 1.94 -0.15
N SER A 21 4.66 1.73 1.14
CA SER A 21 4.66 2.78 2.15
C SER A 21 5.67 3.88 1.81
N LEU A 22 6.90 3.49 1.45
CA LEU A 22 7.95 4.45 1.08
C LEU A 22 7.57 5.25 -0.17
N PHE A 23 6.97 4.60 -1.16
CA PHE A 23 6.46 5.27 -2.36
C PHE A 23 5.41 6.33 -2.02
N ILE A 24 4.42 5.98 -1.19
CA ILE A 24 3.36 6.93 -0.78
C ILE A 24 3.91 8.06 0.12
N VAL A 25 4.91 7.80 0.95
CA VAL A 25 5.62 8.85 1.70
C VAL A 25 6.33 9.81 0.74
N GLY A 26 7.02 9.28 -0.27
CA GLY A 26 7.66 10.08 -1.32
C GLY A 26 6.65 10.94 -2.08
N ALA A 27 5.51 10.36 -2.46
CA ALA A 27 4.42 11.08 -3.11
C ALA A 27 3.83 12.18 -2.20
N THR A 28 3.68 11.89 -0.90
CA THR A 28 3.23 12.90 0.08
C THR A 28 4.22 14.06 0.17
N ALA A 29 5.52 13.76 0.27
CA ALA A 29 6.55 14.79 0.32
C ALA A 29 6.56 15.64 -0.96
N PHE A 30 6.40 15.00 -2.13
CA PHE A 30 6.26 15.69 -3.41
C PHE A 30 5.06 16.64 -3.42
N LEU A 31 3.87 16.18 -3.00
CA LEU A 31 2.67 17.01 -2.94
C LEU A 31 2.80 18.17 -1.93
N VAL A 32 3.48 17.95 -0.81
CA VAL A 32 3.78 19.03 0.15
C VAL A 32 4.71 20.07 -0.47
N ILE A 33 5.76 19.65 -1.17
CA ILE A 33 6.67 20.56 -1.86
C ILE A 33 5.92 21.35 -2.93
N GLU A 34 5.10 20.67 -3.74
CA GLU A 34 4.27 21.30 -4.77
C GLU A 34 3.29 22.31 -4.17
N LEU A 35 2.62 21.97 -3.07
CA LEU A 35 1.70 22.87 -2.37
C LEU A 35 2.40 24.13 -1.81
N LEU A 36 3.68 24.02 -1.42
CA LEU A 36 4.44 25.13 -0.86
C LEU A 36 5.13 26.01 -1.91
N LEU A 37 5.50 25.43 -3.05
CA LEU A 37 6.32 26.10 -4.07
C LEU A 37 5.56 26.47 -5.34
N ALA A 38 4.49 25.76 -5.68
CA ALA A 38 3.69 26.03 -6.88
C ALA A 38 2.46 26.87 -6.53
N GLU A 39 2.13 27.83 -7.40
CA GLU A 39 0.81 28.48 -7.36
C GLU A 39 -0.24 27.45 -7.79
N ALA A 40 -0.90 26.83 -6.81
CA ALA A 40 -2.00 25.92 -7.09
C ALA A 40 -3.17 26.71 -7.70
N GLU A 41 -3.61 26.30 -8.89
CA GLU A 41 -4.78 26.87 -9.57
C GLU A 41 -6.05 26.72 -8.70
N PHE A 42 -6.11 25.67 -7.88
CA PHE A 42 -7.17 25.39 -6.91
C PHE A 42 -6.60 24.93 -5.55
N PRO A 43 -6.26 25.86 -4.64
CA PRO A 43 -5.63 25.54 -3.35
C PRO A 43 -6.43 24.57 -2.46
N PRO A 44 -7.77 24.63 -2.36
CA PRO A 44 -8.53 23.70 -1.53
C PRO A 44 -8.40 22.24 -1.98
N THR A 45 -8.43 21.99 -3.29
CA THR A 45 -8.29 20.63 -3.84
C THR A 45 -6.88 20.09 -3.61
N ALA A 46 -5.86 20.92 -3.79
CA ALA A 46 -4.48 20.54 -3.54
C ALA A 46 -4.27 20.15 -2.06
N ILE A 47 -4.78 20.95 -1.12
CA ILE A 47 -4.71 20.63 0.32
C ILE A 47 -5.45 19.33 0.62
N ALA A 48 -6.66 19.14 0.09
CA ALA A 48 -7.45 17.93 0.32
C ALA A 48 -6.73 16.67 -0.16
N LEU A 49 -6.14 16.71 -1.36
CA LEU A 49 -5.36 15.60 -1.91
C LEU A 49 -4.11 15.32 -1.06
N THR A 50 -3.36 16.35 -0.68
CA THR A 50 -2.16 16.20 0.16
C THR A 50 -2.50 15.54 1.49
N VAL A 51 -3.58 15.97 2.15
CA VAL A 51 -4.03 15.38 3.42
C VAL A 51 -4.48 13.93 3.24
N LEU A 52 -5.23 13.62 2.18
CA LEU A 52 -5.66 12.25 1.90
C LEU A 52 -4.49 11.31 1.67
N VAL A 53 -3.48 11.74 0.88
CA VAL A 53 -2.29 10.92 0.62
C VAL A 53 -1.44 10.76 1.88
N LEU A 54 -1.32 11.80 2.72
CA LEU A 54 -0.66 11.72 4.02
C LEU A 54 -1.35 10.69 4.93
N LEU A 55 -2.68 10.71 5.00
CA LEU A 55 -3.43 9.73 5.79
C LEU A 55 -3.23 8.30 5.26
N ALA A 56 -3.20 8.12 3.94
CA ALA A 56 -2.87 6.84 3.31
C ALA A 56 -1.45 6.39 3.68
N ALA A 57 -0.46 7.29 3.71
CA ALA A 57 0.91 7.00 4.13
C ALA A 57 0.96 6.47 5.57
N VAL A 58 0.31 7.18 6.51
CA VAL A 58 0.24 6.78 7.92
C VAL A 58 -0.45 5.43 8.07
N TRP A 59 -1.56 5.21 7.36
CA TRP A 59 -2.29 3.94 7.37
C TRP A 59 -1.42 2.78 6.89
N LEU A 60 -0.71 2.95 5.76
CA LEU A 60 0.19 1.95 5.21
C LEU A 60 1.37 1.63 6.12
N ILE A 61 1.98 2.64 6.75
CA ILE A 61 3.06 2.43 7.71
C ILE A 61 2.55 1.63 8.92
N ALA A 62 1.41 2.03 9.49
CA ALA A 62 0.80 1.34 10.63
C ALA A 62 0.45 -0.12 10.29
N MET A 63 -0.08 -0.36 9.09
CA MET A 63 -0.39 -1.68 8.57
C MET A 63 0.87 -2.52 8.37
N THR A 64 1.92 -1.98 7.76
CA THR A 64 3.21 -2.65 7.56
C THR A 64 3.84 -3.07 8.88
N ILE A 65 3.85 -2.17 9.88
CA ILE A 65 4.33 -2.48 11.23
C ILE A 65 3.47 -3.55 11.89
N GLY A 66 2.14 -3.49 11.71
CA GLY A 66 1.21 -4.49 12.23
C GLY A 66 1.44 -5.88 11.64
N VAL A 67 1.67 -5.98 10.32
CA VAL A 67 2.01 -7.24 9.63
C VAL A 67 3.36 -7.76 10.12
N TYR A 68 4.37 -6.89 10.25
CA TYR A 68 5.69 -7.26 10.78
C TYR A 68 5.64 -7.79 12.22
N ARG A 69 4.69 -7.28 13.02
CA ARG A 69 4.44 -7.73 14.41
C ARG A 69 3.52 -8.95 14.49
N GLY A 70 2.88 -9.33 13.37
CA GLY A 70 1.99 -10.48 13.26
C GLY A 70 0.61 -10.26 13.86
N ARG A 71 0.03 -9.05 13.79
CA ARG A 71 -1.29 -8.75 14.37
C ARG A 71 -2.43 -9.14 13.42
N ALA A 72 -3.45 -9.86 13.89
CA ALA A 72 -4.52 -10.38 13.01
C ALA A 72 -5.39 -9.29 12.36
N TRP A 73 -5.59 -8.14 13.01
CA TRP A 73 -6.37 -7.02 12.44
C TRP A 73 -5.82 -6.50 11.10
N THR A 74 -4.55 -6.76 10.81
CA THR A 74 -3.92 -6.30 9.57
C THR A 74 -4.41 -7.04 8.33
N ARG A 75 -5.02 -8.23 8.46
CA ARG A 75 -5.49 -9.03 7.31
C ARG A 75 -6.51 -8.28 6.46
N GLY A 76 -7.57 -7.81 7.10
CA GLY A 76 -8.62 -7.04 6.43
C GLY A 76 -8.07 -5.73 5.86
N SER A 77 -7.19 -5.06 6.62
CA SER A 77 -6.56 -3.81 6.20
C SER A 77 -5.72 -3.97 4.93
N VAL A 78 -4.86 -5.01 4.86
CA VAL A 78 -4.02 -5.30 3.69
C VAL A 78 -4.90 -5.61 2.48
N LEU A 79 -5.90 -6.49 2.63
CA LEU A 79 -6.81 -6.80 1.53
C LEU A 79 -7.50 -5.56 0.98
N THR A 80 -8.09 -4.73 1.86
CA THR A 80 -8.74 -3.48 1.45
C THR A 80 -7.79 -2.58 0.68
N TYR A 81 -6.56 -2.38 1.17
CA TYR A 81 -5.58 -1.55 0.48
C TYR A 81 -5.23 -2.09 -0.91
N GLN A 82 -4.99 -3.40 -1.04
CA GLN A 82 -4.66 -3.98 -2.35
C GLN A 82 -5.85 -3.90 -3.32
N PHE A 83 -7.10 -4.03 -2.84
CA PHE A 83 -8.28 -3.82 -3.67
C PHE A 83 -8.42 -2.38 -4.15
N LEU A 84 -8.19 -1.40 -3.28
CA LEU A 84 -8.17 0.02 -3.67
C LEU A 84 -7.07 0.28 -4.70
N GLN A 85 -5.89 -0.28 -4.49
CA GLN A 85 -4.78 -0.17 -5.43
C GLN A 85 -5.10 -0.81 -6.79
N LEU A 86 -5.76 -1.97 -6.79
CA LEU A 86 -6.21 -2.63 -8.00
C LEU A 86 -7.22 -1.76 -8.78
N ALA A 87 -8.19 -1.16 -8.09
CA ALA A 87 -9.15 -0.25 -8.70
C ALA A 87 -8.47 0.98 -9.33
N ILE A 88 -7.49 1.57 -8.63
CA ILE A 88 -6.67 2.66 -9.16
C ILE A 88 -5.90 2.22 -10.41
N GLY A 89 -5.30 1.02 -10.38
CA GLY A 89 -4.55 0.47 -11.50
C GLY A 89 -5.43 0.24 -12.73
N VAL A 90 -6.61 -0.39 -12.57
CA VAL A 90 -7.56 -0.59 -13.67
C VAL A 90 -8.07 0.74 -14.22
N GLY A 91 -8.42 1.67 -13.33
CA GLY A 91 -8.83 3.03 -13.72
C GLY A 91 -7.72 3.78 -14.48
N SER A 92 -6.45 3.51 -14.17
CA SER A 92 -5.32 4.11 -14.89
C SER A 92 -5.15 3.54 -16.30
N VAL A 93 -5.50 2.27 -16.54
CA VAL A 93 -5.42 1.65 -17.88
C VAL A 93 -6.61 2.02 -18.76
N GLN A 94 -7.81 2.09 -18.18
CA GLN A 94 -9.07 2.24 -18.94
C GLN A 94 -9.72 3.63 -18.82
N GLY A 95 -9.15 4.53 -18.01
CA GLY A 95 -9.74 5.82 -17.68
C GLY A 95 -9.68 6.86 -18.80
N PHE A 96 -10.17 8.06 -18.47
CA PHE A 96 -10.31 9.19 -19.41
C PHE A 96 -8.96 9.69 -19.96
N ILE A 97 -7.90 9.63 -19.13
CA ILE A 97 -6.52 9.90 -19.52
C ILE A 97 -5.72 8.62 -19.23
N PRO A 98 -5.70 7.65 -20.16
CA PRO A 98 -5.12 6.35 -19.90
C PRO A 98 -3.59 6.45 -19.78
N ARG A 99 -3.06 5.90 -18.69
CA ARG A 99 -1.63 5.74 -18.41
C ARG A 99 -1.31 4.26 -18.18
N PRO A 100 -1.33 3.44 -19.25
CA PRO A 100 -1.10 2.01 -19.15
C PRO A 100 0.34 1.67 -18.73
N ASP A 101 1.27 2.58 -19.01
CA ASP A 101 2.68 2.54 -18.60
C ASP A 101 2.84 2.41 -17.08
N ILE A 102 2.01 3.12 -16.30
CA ILE A 102 2.04 3.06 -14.82
C ILE A 102 0.99 2.06 -14.31
N GLY A 103 -0.20 2.03 -14.92
CA GLY A 103 -1.33 1.24 -14.46
C GLY A 103 -1.02 -0.25 -14.33
N TRP A 104 -0.23 -0.82 -15.25
CA TRP A 104 0.11 -2.25 -15.20
C TRP A 104 1.00 -2.60 -13.99
N TRP A 105 1.93 -1.73 -13.60
CA TRP A 105 2.75 -1.91 -12.40
C TRP A 105 1.92 -1.84 -11.12
N VAL A 106 0.97 -0.91 -11.07
CA VAL A 106 0.03 -0.76 -9.95
C VAL A 106 -0.83 -2.03 -9.80
N ILE A 107 -1.36 -2.56 -10.91
CA ILE A 107 -2.12 -3.82 -10.91
C ILE A 107 -1.24 -4.99 -10.46
N ALA A 108 -0.03 -5.13 -11.01
CA ALA A 108 0.86 -6.24 -10.69
C ALA A 108 1.21 -6.29 -9.19
N THR A 109 1.54 -5.14 -8.61
CA THR A 109 1.84 -5.04 -7.17
C THR A 109 0.62 -5.31 -6.29
N ALA A 110 -0.58 -4.87 -6.72
CA ALA A 110 -1.83 -5.16 -6.05
C ALA A 110 -2.16 -6.66 -6.01
N VAL A 111 -2.11 -7.31 -7.18
CA VAL A 111 -2.36 -8.76 -7.32
C VAL A 111 -1.34 -9.56 -6.50
N LEU A 112 -0.06 -9.18 -6.55
CA LEU A 112 0.97 -9.83 -5.73
C LEU A 112 0.66 -9.72 -4.24
N GLY A 113 0.26 -8.54 -3.76
CA GLY A 113 -0.16 -8.34 -2.38
C GLY A 113 -1.35 -9.22 -1.97
N ILE A 114 -2.37 -9.33 -2.84
CA ILE A 114 -3.55 -10.18 -2.62
C ILE A 114 -3.15 -11.65 -2.52
N VAL A 115 -2.34 -12.14 -3.45
CA VAL A 115 -1.89 -13.54 -3.45
C VAL A 115 -1.07 -13.85 -2.20
N LEU A 116 -0.19 -12.94 -1.78
CA LEU A 116 0.64 -13.12 -0.59
C LEU A 116 -0.19 -13.14 0.70
N ILE A 117 -1.13 -12.20 0.88
CA ILE A 117 -1.94 -12.14 2.11
C ILE A 117 -2.91 -13.34 2.22
N LEU A 118 -3.40 -13.85 1.09
CA LEU A 118 -4.27 -15.04 1.04
C LEU A 118 -3.49 -16.36 1.14
N SER A 119 -2.16 -16.31 1.05
CA SER A 119 -1.34 -17.52 1.16
C SER A 119 -1.44 -18.14 2.56
N THR A 120 -1.50 -19.47 2.61
CA THR A 120 -1.61 -20.24 3.86
C THR A 120 -0.51 -19.89 4.89
N PRO A 121 0.76 -19.68 4.50
CA PRO A 121 1.81 -19.33 5.46
C PRO A 121 1.57 -17.98 6.15
N VAL A 122 1.07 -16.98 5.42
CA VAL A 122 0.78 -15.65 5.97
C VAL A 122 -0.46 -15.70 6.87
N THR A 123 -1.51 -16.40 6.44
CA THR A 123 -2.73 -16.58 7.24
C THR A 123 -2.41 -17.24 8.59
N ARG A 124 -1.66 -18.36 8.58
CA ARG A 124 -1.24 -19.03 9.83
C ARG A 124 -0.35 -18.16 10.71
N TYR A 125 0.47 -17.29 10.12
CA TYR A 125 1.33 -16.39 10.89
C TYR A 125 0.52 -15.32 11.63
N LEU A 126 -0.50 -14.76 10.98
CA LEU A 126 -1.34 -13.71 11.54
C LEU A 126 -2.35 -14.24 12.56
N ASP A 127 -2.81 -15.49 12.42
CA ASP A 127 -3.76 -16.12 13.36
C ASP A 127 -3.08 -16.67 14.64
N ARG A 128 -1.76 -16.90 14.63
CA ARG A 128 -1.02 -17.49 15.77
C ARG A 128 -0.74 -16.55 16.93
N ARG A 129 -1.00 -15.24 16.79
CA ARG A 129 -0.59 -14.20 17.73
C ARG A 129 -1.75 -13.43 18.38
N ASP A 130 -2.97 -13.91 18.17
CA ASP A 130 -4.15 -13.57 18.96
C ASP A 130 -4.44 -14.70 19.96
#